data_AF-A0A6N7L6N2-F1
#
_entry.id   AF-A0A6N7L6N2-F1
#
_cell.length_a   1.000
_cell.length_b   1.000
_cell.length_c   1.000
_cell.angle_alpha   90.00
_cell.angle_beta   90.00
_cell.angle_gamma   90.00
#
_symmetry.space_group_name_H-M   'P 1'
#
loop_
_entity.id
_entity.type
_entity.pdbx_description
1 polymer ?
#
loop_
_entity_poly.entity_id
_entity_poly.type
_entity_poly.pdbx_seq_one_letter_code
_entity_poly.pdbx_strand_id
1 'polypeptide(L)' 'MSPDTNAKLIYMANQIATFFKSQPAAEAAAGVATHINKYWEPRMRRKLFEHIEAGGEGLNPLVLEAAAKIRRPEAA' A
#
# COMPACT_ATOMS: atom_id res chain seq x y z
N MET A 1 -2.85 -15.31 -20.30
CA MET A 1 -3.20 -15.16 -18.86
C MET A 1 -2.15 -14.31 -18.22
N SER A 2 -2.42 -13.03 -18.01
CA SER A 2 -1.51 -12.16 -17.27
C SER A 2 -1.60 -12.54 -15.79
N PRO A 3 -0.49 -12.87 -15.11
CA PRO A 3 -0.54 -13.24 -13.70
C PRO A 3 -1.12 -12.08 -12.88
N ASP A 4 -2.01 -12.42 -11.95
CA ASP A 4 -2.85 -11.51 -11.18
C ASP A 4 -2.14 -10.23 -10.74
N THR A 5 -2.43 -9.13 -11.45
CA THR A 5 -1.77 -7.84 -11.23
C THR A 5 -1.98 -7.32 -9.80
N ASN A 6 -3.09 -7.71 -9.16
CA ASN A 6 -3.39 -7.38 -7.79
C ASN A 6 -2.52 -8.16 -6.80
N ALA A 7 -2.29 -9.46 -7.03
CA ALA A 7 -1.44 -10.27 -6.17
C ALA A 7 0.00 -9.72 -6.09
N LYS A 8 0.55 -9.30 -7.23
CA LYS A 8 1.87 -8.65 -7.27
C LYS A 8 1.88 -7.31 -6.52
N LEU A 9 0.82 -6.51 -6.65
CA LEU A 9 0.70 -5.21 -5.96
C LEU A 9 0.60 -5.39 -4.43
N ILE A 10 -0.19 -6.36 -3.97
CA ILE A 10 -0.32 -6.72 -2.56
C ILE A 10 1.03 -7.20 -2.01
N TYR A 11 1.72 -8.07 -2.75
CA TYR A 11 3.05 -8.54 -2.38
C TYR A 11 4.03 -7.38 -2.21
N MET A 12 4.10 -6.46 -3.17
CA MET A 12 4.98 -5.28 -3.08
C MET A 12 4.63 -4.39 -1.88
N ALA A 13 3.35 -4.12 -1.63
CA ALA A 13 2.91 -3.35 -0.47
C ALA A 13 3.37 -4.00 0.85
N ASN A 14 3.24 -5.32 0.94
CA ASN A 14 3.64 -6.09 2.11
C ASN A 14 5.15 -6.15 2.31
N GLN A 15 5.93 -6.15 1.23
CA GLN A 15 7.39 -6.04 1.33
C GLN A 15 7.81 -4.68 1.90
N ILE A 16 7.17 -3.59 1.45
CA ILE A 16 7.41 -2.25 2.01
C ILE A 16 7.05 -2.24 3.50
N ALA A 17 5.90 -2.77 3.89
CA ALA A 17 5.51 -2.86 5.29
C ALA A 17 6.48 -3.71 6.13
N THR A 18 6.97 -4.82 5.58
CA THR A 18 7.97 -5.67 6.26
C THR A 18 9.28 -4.92 6.49
N PHE A 19 9.72 -4.10 5.55
CA PHE A 19 10.90 -3.25 5.72
C PHE A 19 10.73 -2.26 6.88
N PHE A 20 9.57 -1.62 7.00
CA PHE A 20 9.30 -0.63 8.05
C PHE A 20 8.91 -1.24 9.40
N LYS A 21 8.66 -2.55 9.49
CA LYS A 21 8.30 -3.22 10.75
C LYS A 21 9.35 -3.15 11.86
N SER A 22 10.63 -2.92 11.51
CA SER A 22 11.72 -2.75 12.47
C SER A 22 11.79 -1.33 13.07
N GLN A 23 11.06 -0.37 12.51
CA GLN A 23 10.97 0.99 13.02
C GLN A 23 9.96 1.10 14.17
N PRO A 24 10.01 2.17 14.99
CA PRO A 24 8.99 2.42 16.00
C PRO A 24 7.58 2.45 15.39
N ALA A 25 6.60 1.85 16.07
CA ALA A 25 5.23 1.71 15.55
C ALA A 25 4.60 3.06 15.14
N ALA A 26 4.90 4.14 15.87
CA ALA A 26 4.45 5.49 15.56
C ALA A 26 4.94 6.01 14.18
N GLU A 27 6.10 5.54 13.74
CA GLU A 27 6.77 5.98 12.51
C GLU A 27 6.54 5.01 11.34
N ALA A 28 6.40 3.71 11.63
CA ALA A 28 6.34 2.66 10.62
C ALA A 28 5.23 2.91 9.57
N ALA A 29 4.01 3.26 10.01
CA ALA A 29 2.89 3.53 9.09
C ALA A 29 3.14 4.79 8.23
N ALA A 30 3.78 5.82 8.82
CA ALA A 30 4.15 7.02 8.09
C ALA A 30 5.25 6.76 7.05
N GLY A 31 6.22 5.89 7.39
CA GLY A 31 7.27 5.43 6.48
C GLY A 31 6.71 4.69 5.27
N VAL A 32 5.79 3.74 5.50
CA VAL A 32 5.10 3.01 4.42
C VAL A 32 4.35 3.97 3.50
N ALA A 33 3.54 4.87 4.07
CA ALA A 33 2.77 5.84 3.28
C ALA A 33 3.68 6.77 2.47
N THR A 34 4.78 7.24 3.07
CA THR A 34 5.78 8.10 2.40
C THR A 34 6.42 7.37 1.22
N HIS A 35 6.81 6.12 1.40
CA HIS A 35 7.40 5.31 0.34
C HIS A 35 6.41 5.12 -0.82
N ILE A 36 5.17 4.72 -0.53
CA ILE A 36 4.14 4.54 -1.56
C ILE A 36 3.88 5.86 -2.29
N ASN A 37 3.73 6.97 -1.57
CA ASN A 37 3.48 8.28 -2.17
C ASN A 37 4.61 8.74 -3.11
N LYS A 38 5.87 8.42 -2.77
CA LYS A 38 7.05 8.88 -3.50
C LYS A 38 7.36 8.01 -4.72
N TYR A 39 7.16 6.70 -4.62
CA TYR A 39 7.65 5.75 -5.61
C TYR A 39 6.55 5.08 -6.42
N TRP A 40 5.28 5.13 -5.99
CA TRP A 40 4.20 4.51 -6.73
C TRP A 40 3.50 5.51 -7.66
N GLU A 41 3.33 5.06 -8.90
CA GLU A 41 2.54 5.76 -9.88
C GLU A 41 1.07 5.90 -9.45
N PRO A 42 0.35 6.95 -9.89
CA PRO A 42 -1.06 7.16 -9.55
C PRO A 42 -1.94 5.92 -9.75
N ARG A 43 -1.77 5.20 -10.88
CA ARG A 43 -2.54 3.98 -11.17
C ARG A 43 -2.34 2.85 -10.14
N MET A 44 -1.13 2.71 -9.59
CA MET A 44 -0.85 1.69 -8.57
C MET A 44 -1.52 2.06 -7.25
N ARG A 45 -1.46 3.33 -6.86
CA ARG A 45 -2.16 3.83 -5.66
C ARG A 45 -3.66 3.65 -5.78
N ARG A 46 -4.24 3.92 -6.97
CA ARG A 46 -5.67 3.66 -7.23
C ARG A 46 -6.03 2.19 -7.01
N LYS A 47 -5.28 1.26 -7.63
CA LYS A 47 -5.49 -0.19 -7.43
C LYS A 47 -5.35 -0.63 -5.98
N LEU A 48 -4.43 -0.04 -5.23
CA LEU A 48 -4.30 -0.31 -3.80
C LEU A 48 -5.58 0.07 -3.04
N PHE A 49 -6.12 1.26 -3.31
CA PHE A 49 -7.37 1.70 -2.69
C PHE A 49 -8.57 0.87 -3.12
N GLU A 50 -8.68 0.52 -4.40
CA GLU A 50 -9.72 -0.42 -4.89
C GLU A 50 -9.66 -1.75 -4.13
N HIS A 51 -8.46 -2.29 -3.90
CA HIS A 51 -8.29 -3.54 -3.13
C HIS A 51 -8.64 -3.38 -1.66
N ILE A 52 -8.28 -2.25 -1.03
CA ILE A 52 -8.65 -1.93 0.36
C ILE A 52 -10.17 -1.82 0.50
N GLU A 53 -10.83 -1.15 -0.44
CA GLU A 53 -12.28 -0.98 -0.47
C GLU A 53 -13.02 -2.30 -0.73
N ALA A 54 -12.38 -3.24 -1.46
CA ALA A 54 -12.87 -4.62 -1.63
C ALA A 54 -12.62 -5.53 -0.40
N GLY A 55 -12.08 -5.00 0.70
CA GLY A 55 -11.85 -5.74 1.95
C GLY A 55 -10.39 -5.90 2.35
N GLY A 56 -9.45 -5.56 1.46
CA GLY A 56 -8.02 -5.50 1.79
C GLY A 56 -7.36 -6.84 2.06
N GLU A 57 -7.92 -7.95 1.55
CA GLU A 57 -7.43 -9.30 1.84
C GLU A 57 -5.94 -9.46 1.49
N GLY A 58 -5.18 -10.10 2.40
CA GLY A 58 -3.77 -10.35 2.21
C GLY A 58 -2.86 -9.13 2.38
N LEU A 59 -3.39 -7.92 2.62
CA LEU A 59 -2.55 -6.77 3.00
C LEU A 59 -2.09 -6.88 4.45
N ASN A 60 -0.85 -6.48 4.69
CA ASN A 60 -0.30 -6.34 6.02
C ASN A 60 -1.04 -5.22 6.77
N PRO A 61 -1.38 -5.40 8.07
CA PRO A 61 -2.07 -4.37 8.87
C PRO A 61 -1.41 -2.98 8.80
N LEU A 62 -0.08 -2.94 8.73
CA LEU A 62 0.66 -1.69 8.61
C LEU A 62 0.37 -0.94 7.30
N VAL A 63 0.06 -1.64 6.22
CA VAL A 63 -0.38 -1.02 4.96
C VAL A 63 -1.77 -0.41 5.11
N LEU A 64 -2.67 -1.11 5.82
CA LEU A 64 -4.02 -0.61 6.09
C LEU A 64 -3.97 0.65 6.97
N GLU A 65 -3.13 0.66 8.00
CA GLU A 65 -2.87 1.86 8.82
C GLU A 65 -2.26 3.01 8.00
N ALA A 66 -1.32 2.69 7.10
CA ALA A 66 -0.70 3.66 6.21
C ALA A 66 -1.69 4.24 5.20
N ALA A 67 -2.77 3.54 4.85
CA ALA A 67 -3.74 3.95 3.85
C ALA A 67 -4.34 5.34 4.11
N ALA A 68 -4.54 5.72 5.38
CA ALA A 68 -5.02 7.04 5.76
C ALA A 68 -4.05 8.18 5.41
N LYS A 69 -2.76 7.87 5.18
CA LYS A 69 -1.69 8.82 4.87
C LYS A 69 -1.23 8.75 3.40
N ILE A 70 -1.74 7.79 2.62
CA ILE A 70 -1.44 7.66 1.19
C ILE A 70 -2.33 8.64 0.41
N ARG A 71 -1.72 9.41 -0.50
CA ARG A 71 -2.42 10.35 -1.37
C ARG A 71 -3.25 9.58 -2.38
N ARG A 72 -4.57 9.58 -2.19
CA ARG A 72 -5.56 9.10 -3.16
C ARG A 72 -5.43 9.92 -4.45
N PRO A 73 -5.13 9.30 -5.61
CA PRO A 73 -5.19 10.01 -6.87
C PRO A 73 -6.64 10.39 -7.18
N GLU A 74 -6.87 11.56 -7.79
CA GLU A 74 -8.17 11.89 -8.36
C GLU A 74 -8.61 10.78 -9.34
N ALA A 75 -9.90 10.48 -9.33
CA ALA A 75 -10.50 9.69 -10.40
C ALA A 75 -10.34 10.50 -11.69
N ALA A 76 -9.69 9.88 -12.69
CA ALA A 76 -9.55 10.49 -14.01
C ALA A 76 -10.85 10.30 -14.79
#